data_AF-B0STC0-F1
#
_entry.id   AF-B0STC0-F1
#
_cell.length_a   1.000
_cell.length_b   1.000
_cell.length_c   1.000
_cell.angle_alpha   90.00
_cell.angle_beta   90.00
_cell.angle_gamma   90.00
#
_symmetry.space_group_name_H-M   'P 1'
#
loop_
_entity.id
_entity.type
_entity.pdbx_description
1 polymer ?
#
loop_
_entity_poly.entity_id
_entity_poly.type
_entity_poly.pdbx_seq_one_letter_code
_entity_poly.pdbx_strand_id
1 'polypeptide(L)'
;MSSNLTVVFYGLNHPYSNGLKIPKFEFVLSVIFNNGLELLKILEIDWFQFLKFKIWHKTMRAWNHSITKELISIAKKIFTKNEEV
;
A
#
# COMPACT_ATOMS: atom_id res chain seq x y z
N MET A 1 3.58 19.21 -8.92
CA MET A 1 2.79 18.57 -7.84
C MET A 1 2.77 17.06 -8.11
N SER A 2 3.67 16.28 -7.50
CA SER A 2 3.58 14.82 -7.59
C SER A 2 2.59 14.36 -6.52
N SER A 3 1.36 14.06 -6.92
CA SER A 3 0.45 13.38 -6.01
C SER A 3 1.08 12.02 -5.69
N ASN A 4 1.52 11.81 -4.44
CA ASN A 4 1.94 10.50 -3.91
C ASN A 4 0.73 9.56 -3.76
N LEU A 5 -0.12 9.49 -4.79
CA LEU A 5 -1.33 8.69 -4.84
C LEU A 5 -0.96 7.34 -5.45
N THR A 6 -0.72 6.36 -4.59
CA THR A 6 -0.07 5.12 -5.01
C THR A 6 -1.04 4.13 -5.64
N VAL A 7 -2.29 4.04 -5.19
CA VAL A 7 -3.39 3.28 -5.84
C VAL A 7 -4.68 3.51 -5.04
N VAL A 8 -5.83 3.38 -5.70
CA VAL A 8 -7.18 3.45 -5.13
C VAL A 8 -7.84 2.07 -5.15
N PHE A 9 -8.30 1.57 -4.02
CA PHE A 9 -8.94 0.27 -3.87
C PHE A 9 -10.48 0.41 -3.80
N TYR A 10 -11.14 -0.05 -4.85
CA TYR A 10 -12.60 -0.17 -4.92
C TYR A 10 -13.07 -1.55 -4.44
N GLY A 11 -14.28 -1.63 -3.89
CA GLY A 11 -14.87 -2.90 -3.44
C GLY A 11 -14.55 -3.29 -2.00
N LEU A 12 -13.88 -2.45 -1.21
CA LEU A 12 -13.82 -2.61 0.25
C LEU A 12 -15.04 -1.96 0.91
N ASN A 13 -15.45 -2.46 2.08
CA ASN A 13 -16.59 -1.90 2.78
C ASN A 13 -16.35 -0.42 3.14
N HIS A 14 -17.43 0.35 3.23
CA HIS A 14 -17.39 1.75 3.62
C HIS A 14 -16.78 1.91 5.03
N PRO A 15 -16.04 2.99 5.37
CA PRO A 15 -15.46 3.19 6.70
C PRO A 15 -16.45 3.06 7.86
N TYR A 16 -17.73 3.34 7.61
CA TYR A 16 -18.81 3.29 8.61
C TYR A 16 -19.72 2.05 8.50
N SER A 17 -19.38 1.06 7.68
CA SER A 17 -20.14 -0.19 7.65
C SER A 17 -19.67 -1.13 8.77
N ASN A 18 -20.61 -1.73 9.50
CA ASN A 18 -20.33 -2.73 10.55
C ASN A 18 -20.04 -4.14 9.98
N GLY A 19 -19.84 -4.27 8.66
CA GLY A 19 -19.58 -5.55 8.02
C GLY A 19 -18.19 -6.10 8.36
N LEU A 20 -18.10 -7.42 8.54
CA LEU A 20 -16.83 -8.12 8.77
C LEU A 20 -15.82 -7.79 7.65
N LYS A 21 -14.58 -7.50 8.05
CA LYS A 21 -13.47 -7.26 7.12
C LYS A 21 -12.91 -8.59 6.62
N ILE A 22 -13.68 -9.28 5.78
CA ILE A 22 -13.26 -10.53 5.15
C ILE A 22 -12.04 -10.23 4.24
N PRO A 23 -10.93 -10.97 4.38
CA PRO A 23 -9.78 -10.84 3.49
C PRO A 23 -10.20 -10.98 2.02
N LYS A 24 -9.89 -9.97 1.21
CA LYS A 24 -10.18 -9.99 -0.24
C LYS A 24 -8.98 -10.37 -1.09
N PHE A 25 -7.80 -10.40 -0.49
CA PHE A 25 -6.54 -10.79 -1.07
C PHE A 25 -5.64 -11.31 0.05
N GLU A 26 -4.66 -12.12 -0.32
CA GLU A 26 -3.67 -12.65 0.62
C GLU A 26 -2.54 -11.64 0.86
N PHE A 27 -2.04 -11.03 -0.22
CA PHE A 27 -0.99 -10.02 -0.17
C PHE A 27 -1.12 -8.97 -1.29
N VAL A 28 -0.56 -7.79 -1.04
CA VAL A 28 -0.38 -6.70 -2.01
C VAL A 28 1.11 -6.48 -2.21
N LEU A 29 1.55 -6.48 -3.47
CA LEU A 29 2.90 -6.11 -3.84
C LEU A 29 2.98 -4.61 -4.18
N SER A 30 3.72 -3.87 -3.36
CA SER A 30 4.07 -2.47 -3.63
C SER A 30 5.45 -2.40 -4.29
N VAL A 31 5.47 -2.01 -5.56
CA VAL A 31 6.68 -1.86 -6.37
C VAL A 31 7.07 -0.39 -6.40
N ILE A 32 8.27 -0.08 -5.90
CA ILE A 32 8.76 1.29 -5.75
C ILE A 32 9.88 1.52 -6.76
N PHE A 33 9.70 2.55 -7.59
CA PHE A 33 10.69 3.00 -8.56
C PHE A 33 11.27 4.36 -8.15
N ASN A 34 12.49 4.66 -8.60
CA ASN A 34 13.04 6.02 -8.53
C ASN A 34 12.56 6.87 -9.73
N ASN A 35 12.98 8.14 -9.76
CA ASN A 35 12.66 9.06 -10.87
C ASN A 35 13.26 8.62 -12.22
N GLY A 36 14.30 7.78 -12.19
CA GLY A 36 14.90 7.16 -13.37
C GLY A 36 14.21 5.87 -13.81
N LEU A 37 13.02 5.55 -13.25
CA LEU A 37 12.29 4.29 -13.49
C LEU A 37 13.07 3.03 -13.12
N GLU A 38 14.10 3.15 -12.28
CA GLU A 38 14.81 1.99 -11.75
C GLU A 38 14.05 1.41 -10.57
N LEU A 39 13.99 0.08 -10.51
CA LEU A 39 13.39 -0.64 -9.41
C LEU A 39 14.22 -0.47 -8.13
N LEU A 40 13.61 0.14 -7.11
CA LEU A 40 14.24 0.30 -5.80
C LEU A 40 13.85 -0.84 -4.86
N LYS A 41 12.55 -1.10 -4.71
CA LYS A 41 12.03 -2.01 -3.68
C LYS A 41 10.77 -2.71 -4.16
N ILE A 42 10.59 -3.96 -3.75
CA ILE A 42 9.33 -4.68 -3.82
C ILE A 42 8.96 -5.08 -2.40
N LEU A 43 7.80 -4.63 -1.95
CA LEU A 43 7.27 -4.89 -0.61
C LEU A 43 6.00 -5.73 -0.73
N GLU A 44 5.91 -6.77 0.07
CA GLU A 44 4.73 -7.60 0.25
C GLU A 44 4.03 -7.20 1.56
N ILE A 45 2.73 -6.95 1.45
CA ILE A 45 1.89 -6.44 2.54
C ILE A 45 0.68 -7.35 2.67
N ASP A 46 0.48 -7.90 3.86
CA ASP A 46 -0.68 -8.75 4.13
C ASP A 46 -1.97 -7.93 4.34
N TRP A 47 -3.11 -8.61 4.42
CA TRP A 47 -4.41 -7.98 4.65
C TRP A 47 -4.48 -7.12 5.92
N PHE A 48 -3.87 -7.55 7.02
CA PHE A 48 -3.94 -6.85 8.30
C PHE A 48 -3.08 -5.58 8.29
N GLN A 49 -1.87 -5.68 7.73
CA GLN A 49 -0.99 -4.54 7.48
C GLN A 49 -1.69 -3.55 6.55
N PHE A 50 -2.30 -4.01 5.46
CA PHE A 50 -3.09 -3.16 4.57
C PHE A 50 -4.22 -2.43 5.31
N LEU A 51 -4.96 -3.14 6.16
CA LEU A 51 -6.04 -2.55 6.97
C LEU A 51 -5.55 -1.50 7.97
N LYS A 52 -4.30 -1.59 8.43
CA LYS A 52 -3.66 -0.62 9.34
C LYS A 52 -3.28 0.68 8.62
N PHE A 53 -2.77 0.58 7.39
CA PHE A 53 -2.24 1.74 6.63
C PHE A 53 -3.18 2.27 5.53
N LYS A 54 -4.41 1.75 5.45
CA LYS A 54 -5.42 2.30 4.54
C LYS A 54 -5.95 3.65 5.03
N ILE A 55 -6.14 4.58 4.10
CA ILE A 55 -6.69 5.91 4.34
C ILE A 55 -7.93 6.07 3.48
N TRP A 56 -9.03 6.56 4.08
CA TRP A 56 -10.26 6.83 3.32
C TRP A 56 -10.11 8.09 2.48
N HIS A 57 -10.29 7.96 1.17
CA HIS A 57 -10.27 9.08 0.24
C HIS A 57 -11.70 9.58 -0.02
N LYS A 58 -12.11 10.63 0.70
CA LYS A 58 -13.49 11.15 0.68
C LYS A 58 -14.01 11.47 -0.72
N THR A 59 -13.20 12.12 -1.56
CA THR A 59 -13.59 12.54 -2.92
C THR A 59 -13.80 11.36 -3.86
N MET A 60 -12.98 10.31 -3.75
CA MET A 60 -13.06 9.14 -4.64
C MET A 60 -13.92 8.01 -4.05
N ARG A 61 -14.41 8.19 -2.81
CA ARG A 61 -15.18 7.20 -2.04
C ARG A 61 -14.53 5.82 -2.06
N ALA A 62 -13.23 5.80 -1.87
CA ALA A 62 -12.42 4.61 -1.97
C ALA A 62 -11.26 4.65 -0.99
N TRP A 63 -10.59 3.51 -0.82
CA TRP A 63 -9.45 3.41 0.09
C TRP A 63 -8.16 3.62 -0.66
N ASN A 64 -7.33 4.53 -0.16
CA ASN A 64 -5.96 4.69 -0.62
C ASN A 64 -5.03 3.94 0.32
N HIS A 65 -3.89 3.51 -0.21
CA HIS A 65 -2.84 2.89 0.57
C HIS A 65 -1.57 3.74 0.44
N SER A 66 -1.16 4.34 1.56
CA SER A 66 0.00 5.24 1.58
C SER A 66 1.25 4.46 1.95
N ILE A 67 2.29 4.57 1.11
CA ILE A 67 3.61 4.00 1.40
C ILE A 67 4.33 4.92 2.39
N THR A 68 4.19 4.61 3.68
CA THR A 68 4.89 5.33 4.76
C THR A 68 6.20 4.65 5.12
N LYS A 69 7.11 5.37 5.78
CA LYS A 69 8.35 4.78 6.31
C LYS A 69 8.09 3.63 7.29
N GLU A 70 7.03 3.75 8.10
CA GLU A 70 6.61 2.70 9.03
C GLU A 70 6.20 1.43 8.28
N LEU A 71 5.37 1.56 7.24
CA LEU A 71 4.98 0.44 6.39
C LEU A 71 6.20 -0.23 5.76
N ILE A 72 7.15 0.53 5.21
CA ILE A 72 8.38 -0.02 4.61
C ILE A 72 9.21 -0.81 5.64
N SER A 73 9.15 -0.42 6.92
CA SER A 73 9.86 -1.09 8.00
C SER A 73 9.23 -2.44 8.36
N ILE A 74 7.90 -2.51 8.39
CA ILE A 74 7.16 -3.72 8.81
C ILE A 74 6.82 -4.66 7.65
N ALA A 75 6.75 -4.15 6.42
CA ALA A 75 6.37 -4.92 5.25
C ALA A 75 7.48 -5.91 4.91
N LYS A 76 7.09 -7.07 4.39
CA LYS A 76 8.05 -8.08 3.96
C LYS A 76 8.76 -7.60 2.70
N LYS A 77 10.08 -7.50 2.76
CA LYS A 77 10.90 -7.05 1.64
C LYS A 77 11.18 -8.23 0.71
N ILE A 78 10.57 -8.21 -0.47
CA ILE A 78 10.81 -9.21 -1.53
C ILE A 78 12.05 -8.84 -2.33
N PHE A 79 12.22 -7.54 -2.57
CA PHE A 79 13.38 -7.00 -3.25
C PHE A 79 13.79 -5.68 -2.61
N THR A 80 15.09 -5.46 -2.51
CA THR A 80 15.68 -4.15 -2.20
C THR A 80 16.94 -4.05 -3.03
N LYS A 81 17.04 -3.00 -3.84
CA LYS A 81 18.28 -2.65 -4.52
C LYS A 81 19.31 -2.40 -3.42
N ASN A 82 20.31 -3.26 -3.33
CA ASN A 82 21.46 -3.02 -2.47
C ASN A 82 22.15 -1.78 -3.05
N GLU A 83 22.17 -0.70 -2.28
CA GLU A 83 23.11 0.38 -2.54
C GLU A 83 24.47 -0.18 -2.14
N GLU A 84 25.26 -0.60 -3.15
CA GLU A 84 26.71 -0.74 -2.95
C GLU A 84 27.20 0.66 -2.56
N VAL A 85 27.58 0.79 -1.29
CA VAL A 85 28.25 1.97 -0.72
C VAL A 85 29.66 2.06 -1.28
#